data_AF-A0A916Q169-F1
#
_entry.id   AF-A0A916Q169-F1
#
_cell.length_a   1.000
_cell.length_b   1.000
_cell.length_c   1.000
_cell.angle_alpha   90.00
_cell.angle_beta   90.00
_cell.angle_gamma   90.00
#
_symmetry.space_group_name_H-M   'P 1'
#
loop_
_entity.id
_entity.type
_entity.pdbx_description
1 polymer ?
#
loop_
_entity_poly.entity_id
_entity_poly.type
_entity_poly.pdbx_seq_one_letter_code
_entity_poly.pdbx_strand_id
1 'polypeptide(L)' 'METITIEVEPEIARAYQNSSSTERKKIQLTFNVLFKQIMNTRSLEDTIQEMQTQAKAKGLTQEILDEILNEDDY' A
#
# COMPACT_ATOMS: atom_id res chain seq x y z
N MET A 1 -7.31 4.93 15.09
CA MET A 1 -8.07 4.32 13.98
C MET A 1 -9.20 5.25 13.66
N GLU A 2 -9.52 5.40 12.38
CA GLU A 2 -10.64 6.22 11.92
C GLU A 2 -11.77 5.30 11.44
N THR A 3 -13.01 5.77 11.52
CA THR A 3 -14.20 5.01 11.16
C THR A 3 -14.82 5.60 9.91
N ILE A 4 -15.07 4.74 8.93
CA ILE A 4 -15.86 5.04 7.74
C ILE A 4 -17.15 4.21 7.76
N THR A 5 -18.23 4.76 7.24
CA THR A 5 -19.51 4.05 7.08
C THR A 5 -19.67 3.67 5.61
N ILE A 6 -19.94 2.40 5.35
CA ILE A 6 -20.11 1.86 4.00
C ILE A 6 -21.47 1.20 3.93
N GLU A 7 -22.26 1.59 2.94
CA GLU A 7 -23.53 0.93 2.66
C GLU A 7 -23.27 -0.43 2.01
N VAL A 8 -23.92 -1.46 2.54
CA VAL A 8 -23.87 -2.84 2.05
C VAL A 8 -25.29 -3.37 1.92
N GLU A 9 -25.44 -4.49 1.23
CA GLU A 9 -26.75 -5.14 1.11
C GLU A 9 -27.34 -5.47 2.50
N PRO A 10 -28.67 -5.35 2.69
CA PRO A 10 -29.30 -5.52 4.01
C PRO A 10 -29.01 -6.86 4.68
N GLU A 11 -28.88 -7.93 3.90
CA GLU A 11 -28.54 -9.26 4.40
C GLU A 11 -27.12 -9.33 4.98
N ILE A 12 -26.16 -8.66 4.35
CA ILE A 12 -24.77 -8.57 4.83
C ILE A 12 -24.73 -7.76 6.13
N ALA A 13 -25.43 -6.63 6.18
CA ALA A 13 -25.52 -5.81 7.39
C ALA A 13 -26.09 -6.61 8.57
N ARG A 14 -27.17 -7.36 8.34
CA ARG A 14 -27.79 -8.23 9.36
C ARG A 14 -26.86 -9.36 9.78
N ALA A 15 -26.19 -10.04 8.85
CA ALA A 15 -25.24 -11.10 9.17
C ALA A 15 -24.08 -10.57 10.03
N TYR A 16 -23.50 -9.42 9.64
CA TYR A 16 -22.43 -8.78 10.40
C TYR A 16 -22.91 -8.37 11.81
N GLN A 17 -24.10 -7.78 11.95
CA GLN A 17 -24.68 -7.37 13.23
C GLN A 17 -25.07 -8.53 14.15
N ASN A 18 -25.23 -9.74 13.63
CA ASN A 18 -25.49 -10.94 14.43
C ASN A 18 -24.23 -11.77 14.69
N SER A 19 -23.12 -11.48 13.99
CA SER A 19 -21.84 -12.18 14.19
C SER A 19 -21.18 -11.86 15.53
N SER A 20 -20.34 -12.78 15.99
CA SER A 20 -19.57 -12.64 17.23
C SER A 20 -18.55 -11.50 17.16
N SER A 21 -18.12 -10.98 18.32
CA SER A 21 -17.07 -9.95 18.39
C SER A 21 -15.76 -10.37 17.71
N THR A 22 -15.39 -11.65 17.83
CA THR A 22 -14.20 -12.22 17.20
C THR A 22 -14.34 -12.21 15.67
N GLU A 23 -15.51 -12.56 15.16
CA GLU A 23 -15.79 -12.60 13.73
C GLU A 23 -15.82 -11.20 13.12
N ARG A 24 -16.47 -10.24 13.78
CA ARG A 24 -16.42 -8.82 13.37
C ARG A 24 -15.00 -8.28 13.30
N LYS A 25 -14.15 -8.61 14.28
CA LYS A 25 -12.75 -8.19 14.29
C LYS A 25 -11.96 -8.79 13.13
N LYS A 26 -12.19 -10.06 12.78
CA LYS A 26 -11.59 -10.67 11.58
C LYS A 26 -12.02 -9.94 10.32
N ILE A 27 -13.32 -9.68 10.16
CA ILE A 27 -13.88 -8.95 9.01
C ILE A 27 -13.27 -7.55 8.92
N GLN A 28 -13.16 -6.83 10.04
CA GLN A 28 -12.53 -5.50 10.09
C GLN A 28 -11.06 -5.55 9.62
N LEU A 29 -10.29 -6.55 10.04
CA LEU A 29 -8.89 -6.71 9.58
C LEU A 29 -8.82 -6.99 8.08
N THR A 30 -9.69 -7.85 7.56
CA THR A 30 -9.77 -8.14 6.13
C THR A 30 -10.08 -6.89 5.32
N PHE A 31 -11.06 -6.07 5.75
CA PHE A 31 -11.36 -4.80 5.08
C PHE A 31 -10.19 -3.82 5.12
N ASN A 32 -9.45 -3.74 6.22
CA ASN A 32 -8.28 -2.86 6.29
C ASN A 32 -7.20 -3.26 5.29
N VAL A 33 -6.94 -4.57 5.11
CA VAL A 33 -5.98 -5.06 4.10
C VAL A 33 -6.51 -4.78 2.69
N LEU A 34 -7.78 -5.08 2.45
CA LEU A 34 -8.41 -4.86 1.15
C LEU A 34 -8.39 -3.37 0.76
N PHE A 35 -8.74 -2.47 1.68
CA PHE A 35 -8.69 -1.03 1.41
C PHE A 35 -7.28 -0.53 1.16
N LYS A 36 -6.28 -1.02 1.90
CA LYS A 36 -4.87 -0.66 1.61
C LYS A 36 -4.46 -1.08 0.19
N GLN A 37 -4.92 -2.25 -0.26
CA GLN A 37 -4.62 -2.75 -1.60
C GLN A 37 -5.36 -1.98 -2.69
N ILE A 38 -6.67 -1.73 -2.52
CA ILE A 38 -7.50 -1.03 -3.51
C ILE A 38 -7.09 0.45 -3.60
N MET A 39 -6.88 1.10 -2.46
CA MET A 39 -6.54 2.52 -2.41
C MET A 39 -5.08 2.79 -2.74
N ASN A 40 -4.30 1.73 -3.00
CA ASN A 40 -2.91 1.74 -3.43
C ASN A 40 -2.12 2.91 -2.82
N THR A 41 -2.15 3.01 -1.49
CA THR A 41 -1.60 4.18 -0.77
C THR A 41 -0.09 4.35 -0.93
N ARG A 42 0.57 3.39 -1.60
CA ARG A 42 1.88 3.54 -2.21
C ARG A 42 1.79 2.96 -3.61
N SER A 43 1.77 3.82 -4.61
CA SER A 43 2.00 3.37 -5.98
C SER A 43 3.44 2.86 -6.11
N LEU A 44 3.68 2.02 -7.13
CA LEU A 44 5.04 1.68 -7.53
C LEU A 44 5.83 2.96 -7.84
N GLU A 45 5.16 3.97 -8.40
CA GLU A 45 5.73 5.29 -8.67
C GLU A 45 6.18 5.99 -7.38
N ASP A 46 5.38 5.98 -6.31
CA ASP A 46 5.76 6.54 -5.00
C ASP A 46 7.00 5.82 -4.44
N THR A 47 7.06 4.50 -4.61
CA THR A 47 8.19 3.68 -4.15
C THR A 47 9.45 3.98 -4.96
N ILE A 48 9.33 4.07 -6.29
CA ILE A 48 10.44 4.44 -7.19
C ILE A 48 10.92 5.86 -6.87
N GLN A 49 10.01 6.80 -6.63
CA GLN A 49 10.32 8.18 -6.34
C GLN A 49 11.03 8.33 -4.97
N GLU A 50 10.59 7.58 -3.96
CA GLU A 50 11.28 7.48 -2.67
C GLU A 50 12.70 6.92 -2.84
N MET A 51 12.86 5.83 -3.59
CA MET A 51 14.17 5.22 -3.86
C MET A 51 15.10 6.17 -4.62
N GLN A 52 14.61 6.85 -5.66
CA GLN A 52 15.38 7.85 -6.41
C GLN A 52 15.82 9.01 -5.51
N THR A 53 14.96 9.45 -4.60
CA THR A 53 15.28 10.53 -3.64
C THR A 53 16.36 10.10 -2.67
N GLN A 54 16.26 8.89 -2.11
CA GLN A 54 17.27 8.34 -1.21
C GLN A 54 18.60 8.09 -1.92
N ALA A 55 18.58 7.61 -3.17
CA ALA A 55 19.78 7.37 -3.95
C ALA A 55 20.52 8.70 -4.23
N LYS A 56 19.81 9.74 -4.68
CA LYS A 56 20.38 11.08 -4.87
C LYS A 56 20.96 11.65 -3.58
N ALA A 57 20.25 11.51 -2.46
CA ALA A 57 20.73 11.96 -1.14
C ALA A 57 21.99 11.22 -0.66
N LYS A 58 22.21 9.98 -1.12
CA LYS A 58 23.40 9.17 -0.85
C LYS A 58 24.53 9.39 -1.86
N GLY A 59 24.38 10.36 -2.78
CA GLY A 59 25.40 10.70 -3.76
C GLY A 59 25.29 9.98 -5.09
N LEU A 60 24.20 9.24 -5.37
CA LEU A 60 23.92 8.75 -6.72
C LEU A 60 23.49 9.94 -7.60
N THR A 61 24.48 10.56 -8.24
CA THR A 61 24.27 11.56 -9.29
C THR A 61 24.03 10.86 -10.62
N GLN A 62 23.53 11.59 -11.63
CA GLN A 62 23.41 11.00 -12.98
C GLN A 62 24.76 10.53 -13.52
N GLU A 63 25.84 11.26 -13.24
CA GLU A 63 27.19 10.89 -13.65
C GLU A 63 27.62 9.53 -13.09
N ILE A 64 27.41 9.29 -11.78
CA ILE A 64 27.75 8.00 -11.15
C ILE A 64 26.82 6.88 -11.62
N LEU A 65 25.54 7.19 -11.85
CA LEU A 65 24.60 6.22 -12.41
C LEU A 65 25.02 5.81 -13.83
N ASP A 66 25.42 6.78 -14.66
CA ASP A 66 25.89 6.54 -16.02
C ASP A 66 27.21 5.75 -16.00
N GLU A 67 28.12 6.01 -15.05
CA GLU A 67 29.34 5.21 -14.86
C GLU A 67 29.00 3.74 -14.56
N ILE A 68 28.12 3.48 -13.59
CA ILE A 68 27.69 2.13 -13.20
C ILE A 68 27.00 1.41 -14.38
N LEU A 69 26.13 2.09 -15.12
CA LEU A 69 25.38 1.48 -16.22
C LEU A 69 26.25 1.19 -17.45
N ASN A 70 27.34 1.92 -17.62
CA ASN A 70 28.29 1.72 -18.72
C ASN A 70 29.46 0.77 -18.34
N GLU A 71 29.60 0.39 -17.05
CA GLU A 71 30.60 -0.61 -16.60
C GLU A 71 30.24 -2.04 -17.01
N ASP A 72 28.96 -2.35 -17.24
CA ASP A 72 28.49 -3.70 -17.62
C ASP A 72 28.64 -4.02 -19.13
N ASP A 73 29.22 -3.10 -19.93
CA ASP A 73 29.36 -3.22 -21.39
C ASP A 73 30.73 -3.79 -21.88
N TYR A 74 31.50 -4.48 -21.02
CA TYR A 74 32.79 -5.12 -21.37
C TYR A 74 32.93 -6.60 -20.96
#